data_AF-A0AAU2AUA5-F1
#
_entry.id   AF-A0AAU2AUA5-F1
#
_cell.length_a   1.000
_cell.length_b   1.000
_cell.length_c   1.000
_cell.angle_alpha   90.00
_cell.angle_beta   90.00
_cell.angle_gamma   90.00
#
_symmetry.space_group_name_H-M   'P 1'
#
loop_
_entity.id
_entity.type
_entity.pdbx_description
1 polymer ?
#
loop_
_entity_poly.entity_id
_entity_poly.type
_entity_poly.pdbx_seq_one_letter_code
_entity_poly.pdbx_strand_id
1 'polypeptide(L)' 'MSMLGRMTAHDRRRAADAFDDFQATLAAAGLTLPSAGVDWRSARTTGVVLIDLGAVRADVIERLTDLIRKGLRG' A
#
# COMPACT_ATOMS: atom_id res chain seq x y z
N MET A 1 0.96 -17.72 -23.79
CA MET A 1 1.67 -16.58 -23.17
C MET A 1 1.03 -16.33 -21.81
N SER A 2 1.67 -16.75 -20.72
CA SER A 2 1.07 -16.72 -19.37
C SER A 2 0.86 -15.29 -18.89
N MET A 3 -0.34 -15.00 -18.36
CA MET A 3 -0.70 -13.73 -17.70
C MET A 3 0.09 -13.44 -16.41
N LEU A 4 0.87 -14.42 -15.92
CA LEU A 4 1.73 -14.29 -14.74
C LEU A 4 3.09 -13.74 -15.15
N GLY A 5 3.41 -12.50 -14.75
CA GLY A 5 4.81 -12.10 -14.65
C GLY A 5 5.26 -10.80 -15.30
N ARG A 6 4.40 -9.79 -15.45
CA ARG A 6 4.92 -8.42 -15.60
C ARG A 6 4.28 -7.47 -14.62
N MET A 7 4.74 -7.57 -13.38
CA MET A 7 4.67 -6.45 -12.45
C MET A 7 5.50 -5.32 -13.05
N THR A 8 4.85 -4.22 -13.42
CA THR A 8 5.57 -3.12 -14.08
C THR A 8 6.32 -2.30 -13.03
N ALA A 9 7.37 -1.60 -13.45
CA ALA A 9 8.07 -0.66 -12.57
C ALA A 9 7.11 0.42 -12.02
N HIS A 10 6.05 0.72 -12.77
CA HIS A 10 4.98 1.61 -12.38
C HIS A 10 4.16 1.06 -11.19
N ASP A 11 3.79 -0.23 -11.21
CA ASP A 11 3.02 -0.83 -10.11
C ASP A 11 3.81 -0.88 -8.80
N ARG A 12 5.13 -1.14 -8.89
CA ARG A 12 6.04 -1.06 -7.74
C ARG A 12 6.09 0.34 -7.15
N ARG A 13 6.27 1.35 -8.02
CA ARG A 13 6.36 2.75 -7.62
C ARG A 13 5.05 3.20 -6.96
N ARG A 14 3.91 2.93 -7.59
CA ARG A 14 2.60 3.26 -7.05
C ARG A 14 2.37 2.65 -5.67
N ALA A 15 2.72 1.39 -5.47
CA ALA A 15 2.55 0.73 -4.17
C ALA A 15 3.45 1.33 -3.08
N ALA A 16 4.69 1.70 -3.42
CA ALA A 16 5.58 2.41 -2.49
C ALA A 16 5.02 3.80 -2.14
N ASP A 17 4.65 4.59 -3.16
CA ASP A 17 4.12 5.94 -2.97
C ASP A 17 2.83 5.92 -2.13
N ALA A 18 1.91 4.98 -2.40
CA ALA A 18 0.68 4.81 -1.63
C ALA A 18 0.95 4.37 -0.18
N PHE A 19 1.96 3.54 0.05
CA PHE A 19 2.33 3.10 1.38
C PHE A 19 2.95 4.23 2.21
N ASP A 20 3.86 5.01 1.60
CA ASP A 20 4.47 6.17 2.24
C ASP A 20 3.41 7.22 2.61
N ASP A 21 2.46 7.50 1.72
CA ASP A 21 1.37 8.45 1.97
C ASP A 21 0.43 7.99 3.09
N PHE A 22 0.18 6.69 3.16
CA PHE A 22 -0.60 6.08 4.24
C PHE A 22 0.12 6.17 5.59
N GLN A 23 1.43 5.85 5.63
CA GLN A 23 2.22 5.99 6.85
C GLN A 23 2.27 7.44 7.35
N ALA A 24 2.46 8.41 6.44
CA ALA A 24 2.44 9.82 6.79
C ALA A 24 1.09 10.26 7.35
N THR A 25 0.00 9.79 6.76
CA THR A 25 -1.37 10.10 7.20
C THR A 25 -1.68 9.47 8.57
N LEU A 26 -1.25 8.25 8.82
CA LEU A 26 -1.36 7.62 10.13
C LEU A 26 -0.56 8.39 11.19
N ALA A 27 0.67 8.80 10.87
CA ALA A 27 1.50 9.57 11.77
C ALA A 27 0.86 10.93 12.10
N ALA A 28 0.24 11.59 11.12
CA ALA A 28 -0.53 12.82 11.33
C ALA A 28 -1.76 12.60 12.24
N ALA A 29 -2.30 11.39 12.29
CA ALA A 29 -3.35 10.99 13.22
C ALA A 29 -2.82 10.55 14.60
N GLY A 30 -1.50 10.58 14.84
CA GLY A 30 -0.89 10.05 16.06
C GLY A 30 -0.88 8.52 16.14
N LEU A 31 -1.12 7.84 15.02
CA LEU A 31 -1.16 6.38 14.93
C LEU A 31 0.10 5.85 14.25
N THR A 32 0.53 4.65 14.66
CA THR A 32 1.60 3.91 14.00
C THR A 32 1.19 2.46 13.85
N LEU A 33 1.46 1.88 12.68
CA LEU A 33 1.28 0.45 12.43
C LEU A 33 2.66 -0.17 12.15
N PRO A 34 3.42 -0.56 13.20
CA PRO A 34 4.78 -1.04 13.04
C PRO A 34 4.88 -2.39 12.30
N SER A 35 3.78 -3.13 12.20
CA SER A 35 3.67 -4.35 11.41
C SER A 35 3.38 -4.09 9.93
N ALA A 36 3.08 -2.85 9.53
CA ALA A 36 2.79 -2.51 8.16
C ALA A 36 4.09 -2.43 7.35
N GLY A 37 4.14 -3.12 6.21
CA GLY A 37 5.26 -3.07 5.26
C GLY A 37 4.79 -3.31 3.83
N VAL A 38 5.68 -3.33 2.85
CA VAL A 38 5.35 -3.79 1.48
C VAL A 38 5.87 -5.22 1.30
N ASP A 39 5.00 -6.14 0.90
CA ASP A 39 5.36 -7.53 0.62
C ASP A 39 5.98 -7.67 -0.77
N TRP A 40 7.29 -7.43 -0.84
CA TRP A 40 8.08 -7.59 -2.05
C TRP A 40 8.29 -9.05 -2.45
N ARG A 41 8.14 -9.99 -1.51
CA ARG A 41 8.44 -11.42 -1.71
C ARG A 41 7.31 -12.10 -2.48
N SER A 42 6.06 -11.91 -2.06
CA SER A 42 4.90 -12.42 -2.79
C SER A 42 4.75 -11.75 -4.15
N ALA A 43 5.06 -10.46 -4.22
CA ALA A 43 5.01 -9.68 -5.45
C ALA A 43 5.90 -10.24 -6.58
N ARG A 44 7.06 -10.85 -6.26
CA ARG A 44 7.91 -11.53 -7.25
C ARG A 44 7.27 -12.79 -7.83
N THR A 45 6.43 -13.47 -7.07
CA THR A 45 5.83 -14.76 -7.45
C THR A 45 4.48 -14.60 -8.12
N THR A 46 3.66 -13.67 -7.64
CA THR A 46 2.27 -13.48 -8.11
C THR A 46 2.12 -12.32 -9.10
N GLY A 47 3.09 -11.40 -9.16
CA GLY A 47 3.03 -10.19 -9.96
C GLY A 47 2.12 -9.10 -9.40
N VAL A 48 1.61 -9.26 -8.17
CA VAL A 48 0.77 -8.28 -7.48
C VAL A 48 1.54 -7.70 -6.30
N VAL A 49 1.72 -6.39 -6.24
CA VAL A 49 2.32 -5.74 -5.06
C VAL A 49 1.25 -5.60 -3.99
N LEU A 50 1.54 -6.15 -2.82
CA LEU A 50 0.67 -6.13 -1.67
C LEU A 50 1.36 -5.38 -0.53
N ILE A 51 0.58 -4.64 0.23
CA ILE A 51 1.01 -4.06 1.50
C ILE A 51 0.74 -5.12 2.56
N ASP A 52 1.77 -5.44 3.34
CA ASP A 52 1.80 -6.37 4.47
C ASP A 52 1.01 -5.78 5.65
N LEU A 53 -0.29 -5.70 5.40
CA LEU A 53 -1.35 -5.27 6.28
C LEU A 53 -2.51 -6.26 6.07
N GLY A 54 -2.18 -7.55 5.94
CA GLY A 54 -3.09 -8.60 5.49
C GLY A 54 -3.24 -8.70 3.97
N ALA A 55 -2.17 -8.49 3.22
CA ALA A 55 -2.16 -8.58 1.75
C ALA A 55 -3.12 -7.59 1.06
N VAL A 56 -3.04 -6.30 1.43
CA VAL A 56 -3.91 -5.26 0.92
C VAL A 56 -3.34 -4.67 -0.37
N ARG A 57 -4.19 -4.46 -1.37
CA ARG A 57 -3.80 -3.80 -2.64
C ARG A 57 -3.63 -2.29 -2.46
N ALA A 58 -2.82 -1.67 -3.31
CA ALA A 58 -2.57 -0.23 -3.28
C ALA A 58 -3.85 0.63 -3.37
N ASP A 59 -4.84 0.24 -4.20
CA ASP A 59 -6.10 0.97 -4.36
C ASP A 59 -6.92 1.04 -3.06
N VAL A 60 -6.84 0.00 -2.22
CA VAL A 60 -7.54 -0.03 -0.93
C VAL A 60 -6.83 0.86 0.09
N ILE A 61 -5.50 0.87 0.07
CA ILE A 61 -4.69 1.74 0.96
C ILE A 61 -4.91 3.22 0.63
N GLU A 62 -5.00 3.58 -0.65
CA GLU A 62 -5.37 4.93 -1.09
C GLU A 62 -6.72 5.35 -0.48
N ARG A 63 -7.75 4.49 -0.55
CA ARG A 63 -9.08 4.77 0.02
C ARG A 63 -9.07 4.89 1.54
N LEU A 64 -8.30 4.06 2.24
CA LEU A 64 -8.16 4.14 3.70
C LEU A 64 -7.47 5.44 4.11
N THR A 65 -6.44 5.85 3.37
CA THR A 65 -5.74 7.13 3.56
C THR A 65 -6.71 8.30 3.46
N ASP A 66 -7.55 8.32 2.42
CA ASP A 66 -8.57 9.36 2.25
C ASP A 66 -9.60 9.40 3.39
N LEU A 67 -10.01 8.24 3.91
CA LEU A 67 -10.94 8.16 5.04
C LEU A 67 -10.33 8.73 6.32
N ILE A 68 -9.07 8.40 6.61
CA ILE A 68 -8.36 8.92 7.79
C ILE A 68 -8.21 10.44 7.67
N ARG A 69 -7.80 10.94 6.50
CA ARG A 69 -7.70 12.39 6.24
C ARG A 69 -9.01 13.13 6.45
N LYS A 70 -10.13 12.54 5.99
CA LYS A 70 -11.46 13.12 6.21
C LYS A 70 -11.79 13.19 7.70
N GLY A 71 -11.48 12.14 8.46
CA GLY A 71 -11.65 12.12 9.92
C GLY A 71 -10.81 13.16 10.66
N LEU A 72 -9.58 13.43 10.21
CA LEU A 72 -8.70 14.45 10.80
C LEU A 72 -9.13 15.90 10.52
N ARG A 73 -9.92 16.11 9.45
CA ARG A 73 -10.44 17.45 9.08
C ARG A 73 -11.80 17.75 9.71
N GLY A 74 -12.32 16.84 10.54
CA GLY A 74 -13.57 17.00 11.27
C GLY A 74 -13.52 18.11 12.31
#